data_AF-A0A1F4VSU9-F1
#
_entry.id   AF-A0A1F4VSU9-F1
#
_cell.length_a   1.000
_cell.length_b   1.000
_cell.length_c   1.000
_cell.angle_alpha   90.00
_cell.angle_beta   90.00
_cell.angle_gamma   90.00
#
_symmetry.space_group_name_H-M   'P 1'
#
loop_
_entity.id
_entity.type
_entity.pdbx_description
1 polymer ?
#
loop_
_entity_poly.entity_id
_entity_poly.type
_entity_poly.pdbx_seq_one_letter_code
_entity_poly.pdbx_strand_id
1 'polypeptide(L)'
;MRWPAWAHFAALVIIFASSLWAFLRFEDSPTLQLYVVIAAVIAYDAWGMIYHYFRRRLTVDLVLEYLLVGALVILLFFWTLFS
;
A
#
# COMPACT_ATOMS: atom_id res chain seq x y z
N MET A 1 5.26 -23.90 -1.49
CA MET A 1 3.81 -23.67 -1.70
C MET A 1 3.64 -22.79 -2.92
N ARG A 2 3.03 -23.27 -4.02
CA ARG A 2 2.78 -22.44 -5.21
C ARG A 2 1.53 -21.58 -4.92
N TRP A 3 1.73 -20.32 -4.54
CA TRP A 3 0.62 -19.40 -4.34
C TRP A 3 -0.06 -19.14 -5.69
N PRO A 4 -1.39 -19.31 -5.77
CA PRO A 4 -2.11 -19.05 -7.01
C PRO A 4 -2.12 -17.54 -7.29
N ALA A 5 -2.07 -17.17 -8.57
CA ALA A 5 -1.97 -15.76 -8.97
C ALA A 5 -3.13 -14.91 -8.42
N TRP A 6 -4.33 -15.48 -8.32
CA TRP A 6 -5.51 -14.80 -7.76
C TRP A 6 -5.35 -14.42 -6.29
N ALA A 7 -4.55 -15.16 -5.49
CA ALA A 7 -4.38 -14.85 -4.07
C ALA A 7 -3.61 -13.54 -3.87
N HIS A 8 -2.66 -13.24 -4.76
CA HIS A 8 -1.96 -11.96 -4.74
C HIS A 8 -2.91 -10.79 -5.01
N PHE A 9 -3.72 -10.89 -6.08
CA PHE A 9 -4.70 -9.87 -6.41
C PHE A 9 -5.79 -9.72 -5.35
N ALA A 10 -6.25 -10.82 -4.76
CA ALA A 10 -7.23 -10.78 -3.68
C ALA A 10 -6.71 -9.99 -2.47
N ALA A 11 -5.47 -10.24 -2.05
CA ALA A 11 -4.85 -9.48 -0.96
C ALA A 11 -4.71 -7.99 -1.31
N LEU A 12 -4.31 -7.64 -2.53
CA LEU A 12 -4.25 -6.24 -2.97
C LEU A 12 -5.62 -5.56 -2.95
N VAL A 13 -6.66 -6.24 -3.43
CA VAL A 13 -8.05 -5.75 -3.40
C VAL A 13 -8.52 -5.54 -1.96
N ILE A 14 -8.21 -6.47 -1.05
CA ILE A 14 -8.59 -6.34 0.36
C ILE A 14 -7.88 -5.15 1.01
N ILE A 15 -6.56 -5.00 0.81
CA ILE A 15 -5.78 -3.86 1.32
C ILE A 15 -6.38 -2.55 0.78
N PHE A 16 -6.63 -2.48 -0.53
CA PHE A 16 -7.18 -1.28 -1.16
C PHE A 16 -8.60 -0.97 -0.65
N ALA A 17 -9.52 -1.93 -0.68
CA ALA A 17 -10.91 -1.71 -0.32
C ALA A 17 -11.07 -1.33 1.17
N SER A 18 -10.34 -1.99 2.06
CA SER A 18 -10.35 -1.66 3.50
C SER A 18 -9.76 -0.28 3.78
N SER A 19 -8.66 0.07 3.12
CA SER A 19 -8.02 1.38 3.26
C SER A 19 -8.89 2.49 2.67
N LEU A 20 -9.50 2.28 1.51
CA LEU A 20 -10.43 3.23 0.89
C LEU A 20 -11.64 3.47 1.79
N TRP A 21 -12.25 2.41 2.32
CA TRP A 21 -13.36 2.52 3.26
C TRP A 21 -12.96 3.32 4.50
N ALA A 22 -11.80 3.03 5.10
CA ALA A 22 -11.31 3.76 6.27
C ALA A 22 -11.01 5.23 5.95
N PHE A 23 -10.42 5.53 4.79
CA PHE A 23 -10.13 6.89 4.33
C PHE A 23 -11.41 7.72 4.19
N LEU A 24 -12.43 7.16 3.54
CA LEU A 24 -13.74 7.82 3.40
C LEU A 24 -14.45 7.99 4.75
N ARG A 25 -14.26 7.04 5.68
CA ARG A 25 -14.87 7.12 7.02
C ARG A 25 -14.31 8.27 7.88
N PHE A 26 -13.06 8.68 7.65
CA PHE A 26 -12.37 9.74 8.38
C PHE A 26 -12.34 11.08 7.62
N GLU A 27 -13.32 11.34 6.74
CA GLU A 27 -13.39 12.57 5.92
C GLU A 27 -13.27 13.89 6.72
N ASP A 28 -13.73 13.90 7.97
CA ASP A 28 -13.64 15.07 8.85
C ASP A 28 -12.23 15.33 9.42
N SER A 29 -11.27 14.41 9.22
CA SER A 29 -9.94 14.49 9.81
C SER A 29 -8.84 14.16 8.80
N PRO A 30 -8.25 15.18 8.15
CA PRO A 30 -7.14 15.01 7.22
C PRO A 30 -5.95 14.24 7.81
N THR A 31 -5.66 14.44 9.11
CA THR A 31 -4.60 13.71 9.81
C THR A 31 -4.87 12.21 9.91
N LEU A 32 -6.10 11.81 10.25
CA LEU A 32 -6.47 10.38 10.30
C LEU A 32 -6.48 9.76 8.90
N GLN A 33 -6.94 10.50 7.89
CA GLN A 33 -6.86 10.08 6.49
C GLN A 33 -5.42 9.83 6.05
N LEU A 34 -4.49 10.72 6.40
CA LEU A 34 -3.07 10.52 6.11
C LEU A 34 -2.51 9.27 6.80
N TYR A 35 -2.89 9.00 8.06
CA TYR A 35 -2.48 7.76 8.74
C TYR A 35 -3.02 6.51 8.05
N VAL A 36 -4.25 6.54 7.54
CA VAL A 36 -4.80 5.44 6.73
C VAL A 36 -3.97 5.23 5.47
N VAL A 37 -3.62 6.30 4.75
CA VAL A 37 -2.79 6.22 3.53
C VAL A 37 -1.41 5.61 3.85
N ILE A 38 -0.75 6.07 4.91
CA ILE A 38 0.55 5.54 5.33
C ILE A 38 0.43 4.05 5.68
N ALA A 39 -0.58 3.65 6.44
CA ALA A 39 -0.82 2.25 6.78
C ALA A 39 -1.10 1.40 5.53
N ALA A 40 -1.87 1.91 4.57
CA ALA A 40 -2.16 1.25 3.30
C ALA A 40 -0.90 1.02 2.46
N VAL A 41 -0.03 2.03 2.37
CA VAL A 41 1.26 1.93 1.67
C VAL A 41 2.15 0.88 2.32
N ILE A 42 2.30 0.91 3.65
CA ILE A 42 3.10 -0.10 4.37
C ILE A 42 2.55 -1.51 4.13
N ALA A 43 1.23 -1.69 4.18
CA ALA A 43 0.61 -3.00 3.95
C ALA A 43 0.82 -3.49 2.51
N TYR A 44 0.67 -2.59 1.53
CA TYR A 44 0.92 -2.86 0.11
C TYR A 44 2.37 -3.26 -0.12
N ASP A 45 3.32 -2.49 0.39
CA ASP A 45 4.76 -2.73 0.26
C ASP A 45 5.16 -4.04 0.92
N ALA A 46 4.72 -4.27 2.16
CA ALA A 46 5.00 -5.51 2.88
C ALA A 46 4.45 -6.73 2.13
N TRP A 47 3.20 -6.67 1.64
CA TRP A 47 2.62 -7.77 0.88
C TRP A 47 3.36 -8.02 -0.44
N GLY A 48 3.67 -6.96 -1.18
CA GLY A 48 4.45 -7.03 -2.41
C GLY A 48 5.80 -7.71 -2.17
N MET A 49 6.55 -7.25 -1.16
CA MET A 49 7.83 -7.84 -0.78
C MET A 49 7.70 -9.31 -0.39
N ILE A 50 6.72 -9.68 0.45
CA ILE A 50 6.46 -11.06 0.85
C ILE A 50 6.16 -11.95 -0.37
N TYR A 51 5.29 -11.48 -1.27
CA TYR A 51 4.91 -12.21 -2.47
C TYR A 51 6.12 -12.44 -3.40
N HIS A 52 6.92 -11.39 -3.65
CA HIS A 52 8.11 -11.48 -4.49
C HIS A 52 9.23 -12.29 -3.86
N TYR A 53 9.37 -12.25 -2.52
CA TYR A 53 10.30 -13.07 -1.75
C TYR A 53 9.99 -14.56 -1.93
N PHE A 54 8.73 -14.97 -1.74
CA PHE A 54 8.32 -16.36 -1.91
C PHE A 54 8.45 -16.88 -3.36
N ARG A 55 8.42 -15.98 -4.35
CA ARG A 55 8.69 -16.31 -5.75
C ARG A 55 10.17 -16.29 -6.13
N ARG A 56 11.08 -15.99 -5.19
CA ARG A 56 12.53 -15.81 -5.43
C ARG A 56 12.82 -14.77 -6.52
N ARG A 57 11.99 -13.72 -6.58
CA ARG A 57 12.12 -12.59 -7.52
C ARG A 57 12.24 -11.24 -6.80
N LEU A 58 12.57 -11.26 -5.51
CA LEU A 58 12.84 -10.05 -4.76
C LEU A 58 14.25 -9.58 -5.06
N THR A 59 14.37 -8.41 -5.68
CA THR A 59 15.64 -7.71 -5.90
C THR A 59 15.63 -6.41 -5.08
N VAL A 60 16.82 -5.87 -4.78
CA VAL A 60 16.94 -4.58 -4.09
C VAL A 60 16.29 -3.47 -4.92
N ASP A 61 16.47 -3.50 -6.24
CA ASP A 61 15.85 -2.53 -7.16
C ASP A 61 14.32 -2.53 -7.02
N LEU A 62 13.70 -3.73 -6.96
CA LEU A 62 12.26 -3.85 -6.76
C LEU A 62 11.82 -3.30 -5.39
N VAL A 63 12.59 -3.54 -4.34
CA VAL A 63 12.29 -2.97 -3.01
C VAL A 63 12.33 -1.45 -3.05
N LEU A 64 13.33 -0.86 -3.71
CA LEU A 64 13.45 0.60 -3.85
C LEU A 64 12.30 1.17 -4.68
N GLU A 65 11.89 0.50 -5.76
CA GLU A 65 10.72 0.91 -6.56
C GLU A 65 9.46 0.99 -5.71
N TYR A 66 9.17 -0.03 -4.89
CA TYR A 66 8.01 -0.03 -3.99
C TYR A 66 8.07 1.14 -3.00
N LEU A 67 9.21 1.32 -2.32
CA LEU A 67 9.37 2.39 -1.33
C LEU A 67 9.26 3.79 -1.95
N LEU A 68 9.81 4.00 -3.16
CA LEU A 68 9.73 5.27 -3.86
C LEU A 68 8.29 5.57 -4.33
N VAL A 69 7.58 4.57 -4.84
CA VAL A 69 6.17 4.72 -5.22
C VAL A 69 5.30 4.97 -3.98
N GLY A 70 5.53 4.23 -2.89
CA GLY A 70 4.85 4.44 -1.62
C GLY A 70 5.07 5.85 -1.05
N ALA A 71 6.32 6.32 -1.06
CA ALA A 71 6.67 7.68 -0.63
C ALA A 71 6.00 8.75 -1.52
N LEU A 72 5.95 8.54 -2.84
CA LEU A 72 5.27 9.44 -3.77
C LEU A 72 3.77 9.52 -3.47
N VAL A 73 3.11 8.38 -3.22
CA VAL A 73 1.69 8.34 -2.83
C VAL A 73 1.46 9.12 -1.54
N ILE A 74 2.27 8.87 -0.50
CA ILE A 74 2.15 9.60 0.78
C ILE A 74 2.33 11.11 0.55
N LEU A 75 3.31 11.52 -0.26
CA LEU A 75 3.56 12.93 -0.56
C LEU A 75 2.37 13.58 -1.28
N LEU A 76 1.78 12.91 -2.27
CA LEU A 76 0.62 13.41 -3.01
C LEU A 76 -0.62 13.58 -2.12
N PHE A 77 -0.89 12.60 -1.26
CA PHE A 77 -1.99 12.70 -0.31
C PHE A 77 -1.72 13.74 0.78
N PHE A 78 -0.49 13.84 1.29
CA PHE A 78 -0.12 14.90 2.22
C PHE A 78 -0.37 16.28 1.60
N TRP A 79 0.07 16.51 0.36
CA TRP A 79 -0.23 17.75 -0.34
C TRP A 79 -1.74 18.00 -0.44
N THR A 80 -2.48 17.02 -0.95
CA THR A 80 -3.93 17.14 -1.21
C THR A 80 -4.76 17.40 0.06
N LEU A 81 -4.34 16.85 1.20
CA LEU A 81 -5.08 16.93 2.47
C LEU A 81 -4.78 18.20 3.26
N PHE A 82 -3.65 18.87 3.00
CA PHE A 82 -3.17 20.00 3.81
C PHE A 82 -2.88 21.28 3.01
N SER A 83 -3.07 21.27 1.68
CA SER A 83 -3.05 22.48 0.83
C SER A 83 -4.44 23.04 0.62
#